data_AF-A0A9W3G7M6-F1
#
_entry.id   AF-A0A9W3G7M6-F1
#
_cell.length_a   1.000
_cell.length_b   1.000
_cell.length_c   1.000
_cell.angle_alpha   90.00
_cell.angle_beta   90.00
_cell.angle_gamma   90.00
#
_symmetry.space_group_name_H-M   'P 1'
#
loop_
_entity.id
_entity.type
_entity.pdbx_description
1 polymer ?
#
loop_
_entity_poly.entity_id
_entity_poly.type
_entity_poly.pdbx_seq_one_letter_code
_entity_poly.pdbx_strand_id
1 'polypeptide(L)'
;MLDPGAAYTCLEAATGRALLRQHMDLTGEDHPLNKLRVKIEPGVDPDDTYNETPYEKGFCFVSYLAHLVGDQGQFDGFLKAYVDEFKFQSILADDFLDFYLEYFPELKKKGVDSIPGLEFDRWLNTPGWPPYLPDLSPGDSLMRPADELAQLWATAELDQRAIDAVSISAWKTYQLVYFLDKVLQKSPLPAGNVKRLGETYAKVSNSQNAELRLRWGQIVLKNDHQEDFWKVKEFLQSQGKQKYTLPLYHAMMRGGEAARALAKETFAATASQLHSNVVHYVQQIVAPTGT
;
A
#
# COMPACT_ATOMS: atom_id res chain seq x y z
N MET A 1 -3.24 -25.14 -15.62
CA MET A 1 -2.61 -25.21 -14.28
C MET A 1 -2.30 -23.77 -13.92
N LEU A 2 -2.89 -23.21 -12.85
CA LEU A 2 -2.65 -21.82 -12.46
C LEU A 2 -1.14 -21.66 -12.22
N ASP A 3 -0.52 -20.70 -12.88
CA ASP A 3 0.87 -20.35 -12.60
C ASP A 3 0.95 -19.79 -11.16
N PRO A 4 1.61 -20.48 -10.22
CA PRO A 4 1.73 -20.00 -8.85
C PRO A 4 2.46 -18.65 -8.76
N GLY A 5 3.26 -18.29 -9.78
CA GLY A 5 3.85 -16.96 -9.91
C GLY A 5 2.77 -15.89 -10.09
N ALA A 6 1.92 -16.03 -11.11
CA ALA A 6 0.84 -15.08 -11.39
C ALA A 6 -0.10 -14.84 -10.19
N ALA A 7 -0.50 -15.90 -9.48
CA ALA A 7 -1.37 -15.76 -8.31
C ALA A 7 -0.71 -14.95 -7.18
N TYR A 8 0.60 -15.13 -6.99
CA TYR A 8 1.36 -14.40 -5.97
C TYR A 8 1.60 -12.95 -6.38
N THR A 9 1.92 -12.67 -7.64
CA THR A 9 2.01 -11.30 -8.18
C THR A 9 0.69 -10.55 -7.99
N CYS A 10 -0.45 -11.23 -8.12
CA CYS A 10 -1.76 -10.63 -7.83
C CYS A 10 -1.93 -10.24 -6.35
N LEU A 11 -1.39 -11.02 -5.39
CA LEU A 11 -1.40 -10.64 -3.97
C LEU A 11 -0.55 -9.40 -3.70
N GLU A 12 0.64 -9.32 -4.32
CA GLU A 12 1.52 -8.16 -4.20
C GLU A 12 0.84 -6.91 -4.77
N ALA A 13 0.26 -7.01 -5.97
CA ALA A 13 -0.50 -5.94 -6.58
C ALA A 13 -1.73 -5.51 -5.75
N ALA A 14 -2.43 -6.46 -5.12
CA ALA A 14 -3.55 -6.12 -4.25
C ALA A 14 -3.11 -5.39 -2.97
N THR A 15 -1.97 -5.80 -2.40
CA THR A 15 -1.34 -5.15 -1.24
C THR A 15 -0.90 -3.73 -1.60
N GLY A 16 -0.27 -3.55 -2.76
CA GLY A 16 0.15 -2.26 -3.29
C GLY A 16 -1.02 -1.29 -3.49
N ARG A 17 -2.14 -1.77 -4.06
CA ARG A 17 -3.39 -0.99 -4.14
C ARG A 17 -3.91 -0.54 -2.78
N ALA A 18 -3.84 -1.40 -1.76
CA ALA A 18 -4.27 -1.04 -0.41
C ALA A 18 -3.39 0.07 0.18
N LEU A 19 -2.07 0.01 -0.04
CA LEU A 19 -1.13 1.06 0.35
C LEU A 19 -1.43 2.40 -0.36
N LEU A 20 -1.65 2.38 -1.67
CA LEU A 20 -2.01 3.57 -2.43
C LEU A 20 -3.33 4.19 -1.92
N ARG A 21 -4.34 3.37 -1.64
CA ARG A 21 -5.62 3.84 -1.10
C ARG A 21 -5.42 4.49 0.25
N GLN A 22 -4.69 3.84 1.15
CA GLN A 22 -4.37 4.43 2.46
C GLN A 22 -3.61 5.75 2.32
N HIS A 23 -2.64 5.84 1.41
CA HIS A 23 -1.91 7.07 1.15
C HIS A 23 -2.87 8.20 0.73
N MET A 24 -3.75 7.96 -0.24
CA MET A 24 -4.72 8.95 -0.71
C MET A 24 -5.78 9.31 0.35
N ASP A 25 -6.18 8.38 1.22
CA ASP A 25 -7.07 8.66 2.36
C ASP A 25 -6.40 9.54 3.44
N LEU A 26 -5.06 9.59 3.46
CA LEU A 26 -4.29 10.47 4.34
C LEU A 26 -4.01 11.83 3.71
N THR A 27 -3.59 11.87 2.44
CA THR A 27 -3.15 13.09 1.75
C THR A 27 -4.26 13.83 1.01
N GLY A 28 -5.37 13.14 0.72
CA GLY A 28 -6.44 13.60 -0.15
C GLY A 28 -6.19 13.19 -1.61
N GLU A 29 -7.21 12.64 -2.27
CA GLU A 29 -7.06 12.05 -3.61
C GLU A 29 -6.54 13.07 -4.65
N ASP A 30 -7.03 14.31 -4.60
CA ASP A 30 -6.64 15.41 -5.51
C ASP A 30 -5.31 16.09 -5.16
N HIS A 31 -4.58 15.59 -4.16
CA HIS A 31 -3.31 16.20 -3.74
C HIS A 31 -2.31 16.23 -4.90
N PRO A 32 -1.61 17.36 -5.16
CA PRO A 32 -0.69 17.47 -6.29
C PRO A 32 0.44 16.43 -6.33
N LEU A 33 0.86 15.92 -5.17
CA LEU A 33 1.87 14.85 -5.05
C LEU A 33 1.34 13.45 -5.39
N ASN A 34 0.04 13.31 -5.68
CA ASN A 34 -0.58 12.07 -6.17
C ASN A 34 -0.62 11.99 -7.71
N LYS A 35 0.12 12.88 -8.39
CA LYS A 35 0.45 12.78 -9.81
C LYS A 35 1.60 11.79 -10.00
N LEU A 36 1.61 11.07 -11.12
CA LEU A 36 2.73 10.17 -11.44
C LEU A 36 3.97 10.97 -11.84
N ARG A 37 3.79 12.10 -12.53
CA ARG A 37 4.82 13.10 -12.83
C ARG A 37 4.64 14.30 -11.91
N VAL A 38 5.35 14.29 -10.78
CA VAL A 38 5.42 15.44 -9.88
C VAL A 38 6.42 16.45 -10.45
N LYS A 39 6.01 17.71 -10.53
CA LYS A 39 6.92 18.82 -10.84
C LYS A 39 7.42 19.42 -9.53
N ILE A 40 8.74 19.38 -9.32
CA ILE A 40 9.38 19.98 -8.14
C ILE A 40 9.58 21.47 -8.44
N GLU A 41 8.60 22.27 -8.07
CA GLU A 41 8.63 23.73 -8.14
C GLU A 41 9.08 24.33 -6.78
N PRO A 42 9.55 25.60 -6.73
CA PRO A 42 9.90 26.24 -5.47
C PRO A 42 8.76 26.14 -4.44
N GLY A 43 9.05 25.56 -3.27
CA GLY A 43 8.07 25.29 -2.22
C GLY A 43 7.58 23.84 -2.15
N VAL A 44 7.96 22.97 -3.10
CA VAL A 44 7.78 21.52 -3.00
C VAL A 44 9.07 20.90 -2.46
N ASP A 45 8.99 20.25 -1.29
CA ASP A 45 10.11 19.46 -0.76
C ASP A 45 10.21 18.15 -1.57
N PRO A 46 11.36 17.83 -2.19
CA PRO A 46 11.57 16.55 -2.86
C PRO A 46 11.28 15.34 -1.96
N ASP A 47 11.50 15.46 -0.65
CA ASP A 47 11.24 14.38 0.30
C ASP A 47 9.74 14.05 0.41
N ASP A 48 8.85 15.02 0.15
CA ASP A 48 7.39 14.79 0.14
C ASP A 48 6.94 13.94 -1.07
N THR A 49 7.80 13.83 -2.09
CA THR A 49 7.55 12.98 -3.27
C THR A 49 7.82 11.50 -2.99
N TYR A 50 8.46 11.17 -1.87
CA TYR A 50 8.69 9.79 -1.42
C TYR A 50 7.40 9.21 -0.81
N ASN A 51 6.48 8.79 -1.68
CA ASN A 51 5.21 8.20 -1.28
C ASN A 51 4.79 7.02 -2.17
N GLU A 52 3.62 6.42 -1.91
CA GLU A 52 3.16 5.20 -2.60
C GLU A 52 2.72 5.47 -4.05
N THR A 53 2.45 6.72 -4.44
CA THR A 53 1.95 7.08 -5.77
C THR A 53 2.87 6.65 -6.91
N PRO A 54 4.16 7.05 -6.97
CA PRO A 54 5.03 6.67 -8.09
C PRO A 54 5.21 5.15 -8.24
N TYR A 55 5.15 4.40 -7.13
CA TYR A 55 5.23 2.94 -7.16
C TYR A 55 3.94 2.32 -7.69
N GLU A 56 2.81 2.62 -7.06
CA GLU A 56 1.56 1.88 -7.27
C GLU A 56 0.73 2.39 -8.44
N LYS A 57 0.68 3.72 -8.62
CA LYS A 57 0.07 4.31 -9.83
C LYS A 57 0.96 4.07 -11.05
N GLY A 58 2.28 4.11 -10.88
CA GLY A 58 3.24 3.71 -11.91
C GLY A 58 3.08 2.26 -12.32
N PHE A 59 2.98 1.34 -11.36
CA PHE A 59 2.69 -0.08 -11.63
C PHE A 59 1.38 -0.26 -12.39
N CYS A 60 0.30 0.43 -12.00
CA CYS A 60 -0.98 0.38 -12.71
C CYS A 60 -0.85 0.90 -14.15
N PHE A 61 -0.07 1.96 -14.36
CA PHE A 61 0.17 2.49 -15.71
C PHE A 61 0.98 1.53 -16.58
N VAL A 62 2.08 0.97 -16.07
CA VAL A 62 2.87 -0.04 -16.80
C VAL A 62 2.03 -1.30 -17.08
N SER A 63 1.16 -1.70 -16.15
CA SER A 63 0.21 -2.79 -16.37
C SER A 63 -0.84 -2.47 -17.44
N TYR A 64 -1.27 -1.22 -17.53
CA TYR A 64 -2.14 -0.74 -18.62
C TYR A 64 -1.42 -0.82 -19.98
N LEU A 65 -0.15 -0.41 -20.05
CA LEU A 65 0.66 -0.55 -21.26
C LEU A 65 0.84 -2.02 -21.68
N ALA A 66 1.06 -2.93 -20.72
CA ALA A 66 1.10 -4.36 -20.98
C ALA A 66 -0.26 -4.89 -21.49
N HIS A 67 -1.36 -4.42 -20.90
CA HIS A 67 -2.71 -4.76 -21.34
C HIS A 67 -3.00 -4.31 -22.78
N LEU A 68 -2.54 -3.12 -23.18
CA LEU A 68 -2.67 -2.62 -24.55
C LEU A 68 -1.91 -3.48 -25.56
N VAL A 69 -0.74 -4.02 -25.19
CA VAL A 69 0.01 -4.98 -26.02
C VAL A 69 -0.76 -6.31 -26.13
N GLY A 70 -1.37 -6.76 -25.03
CA GLY A 70 -2.22 -7.95 -25.00
C GLY A 70 -1.47 -9.29 -25.03
N ASP A 71 -0.14 -9.26 -25.11
CA ASP A 71 0.75 -10.42 -25.08
C ASP A 71 1.95 -10.16 -24.16
N GLN A 72 2.10 -10.98 -23.12
CA GLN A 72 3.16 -10.81 -22.12
C GLN A 72 4.56 -10.99 -22.72
N GLY A 73 4.74 -11.91 -23.68
CA GLY A 73 6.04 -12.16 -24.29
C GLY A 73 6.52 -10.99 -25.15
N GLN A 74 5.61 -10.33 -25.87
CA GLN A 74 5.89 -9.11 -26.61
C GLN A 74 6.21 -7.95 -25.67
N PHE A 75 5.47 -7.80 -24.57
CA PHE A 75 5.75 -6.76 -23.58
C PHE A 75 7.10 -6.98 -22.87
N ASP A 76 7.44 -8.22 -22.53
CA ASP A 76 8.76 -8.59 -21.98
C ASP A 76 9.89 -8.30 -22.99
N GLY A 77 9.62 -8.51 -24.28
CA GLY A 77 10.52 -8.13 -25.37
C GLY A 77 10.76 -6.62 -25.43
N PHE A 78 9.70 -5.83 -25.29
CA PHE A 78 9.79 -4.37 -25.18
C PHE A 78 10.60 -3.94 -23.96
N LEU A 79 10.35 -4.51 -22.77
CA LEU A 79 11.11 -4.15 -21.56
C LEU A 79 12.61 -4.40 -21.72
N LYS A 80 13.00 -5.49 -22.39
CA LYS A 80 14.41 -5.76 -22.73
C LYS A 80 14.98 -4.71 -23.68
N ALA A 81 14.26 -4.40 -24.76
CA ALA A 81 14.68 -3.39 -25.73
C ALA A 81 14.80 -1.99 -25.09
N TYR A 82 13.88 -1.62 -24.21
CA TYR A 82 13.89 -0.38 -23.44
C TYR A 82 15.15 -0.28 -22.57
N VAL A 83 15.48 -1.33 -21.81
CA VAL A 83 16.71 -1.35 -21.00
C VAL A 83 17.95 -1.28 -21.88
N ASP A 84 17.96 -1.98 -23.03
CA ASP A 84 19.11 -1.97 -23.94
C ASP A 84 19.34 -0.63 -24.63
N GLU A 85 18.28 0.11 -24.97
CA GLU A 85 18.35 1.44 -25.57
C GLU A 85 18.86 2.48 -24.56
N PHE A 86 18.28 2.50 -23.35
CA PHE A 86 18.50 3.58 -22.39
C PHE A 86 19.51 3.23 -21.27
N LYS A 87 20.16 2.07 -21.30
CA LYS A 87 21.23 1.76 -20.34
C LYS A 87 22.31 2.83 -20.38
N PHE A 88 22.77 3.24 -19.19
CA PHE A 88 23.74 4.31 -18.97
C PHE A 88 23.27 5.72 -19.36
N GLN A 89 21.96 5.92 -19.53
CA GLN A 89 21.34 7.22 -19.80
C GLN A 89 20.40 7.64 -18.66
N SER A 90 20.00 8.91 -18.66
CA SER A 90 18.89 9.44 -17.86
C SER A 90 17.83 9.94 -18.82
N ILE A 91 16.59 9.52 -18.61
CA ILE A 91 15.49 9.79 -19.55
C ILE A 91 14.31 10.44 -18.85
N LEU A 92 13.48 11.09 -19.64
CA LEU A 92 12.17 11.60 -19.25
C LEU A 92 11.09 10.53 -19.48
N ALA A 93 9.91 10.76 -18.90
CA ALA A 93 8.74 9.92 -19.15
C ALA A 93 8.35 9.92 -20.64
N ASP A 94 8.52 11.06 -21.31
CA ASP A 94 8.19 11.23 -22.72
C ASP A 94 9.09 10.34 -23.61
N ASP A 95 10.40 10.24 -23.31
CA ASP A 95 11.33 9.34 -24.03
C ASP A 95 10.88 7.86 -23.94
N PHE A 96 10.42 7.42 -22.76
CA PHE A 96 9.90 6.07 -22.56
C PHE A 96 8.62 5.82 -23.37
N LEU A 97 7.68 6.77 -23.36
CA LEU A 97 6.40 6.64 -24.05
C LEU A 97 6.54 6.71 -25.57
N ASP A 98 7.43 7.57 -26.07
CA ASP A 98 7.78 7.64 -27.49
C ASP A 98 8.40 6.32 -27.95
N PHE A 99 9.36 5.79 -27.19
CA PHE A 99 9.97 4.49 -27.48
C PHE A 99 8.95 3.34 -27.45
N TYR A 100 7.99 3.35 -26.52
CA TYR A 100 6.89 2.38 -26.48
C TYR A 100 6.02 2.44 -27.75
N LEU A 101 5.63 3.63 -28.20
CA LEU A 101 4.81 3.80 -29.40
C LEU A 101 5.58 3.46 -30.69
N GLU A 102 6.89 3.70 -30.73
CA GLU A 102 7.75 3.30 -31.84
C GLU A 102 7.96 1.79 -31.91
N TYR A 103 8.15 1.13 -30.75
CA TYR A 103 8.29 -0.31 -30.66
C TYR A 103 6.99 -1.04 -31.06
N PHE A 104 5.83 -0.44 -30.78
CA PHE A 104 4.51 -0.97 -31.13
C PHE A 104 3.76 -0.05 -32.13
N PRO A 105 4.17 -0.03 -33.42
CA PRO A 105 3.62 0.91 -34.41
C PRO A 105 2.11 0.73 -34.65
N GLU A 106 1.57 -0.47 -34.44
CA GLU A 106 0.13 -0.72 -34.54
C GLU A 106 -0.66 -0.07 -33.39
N LEU A 107 -0.08 0.04 -32.19
CA LEU A 107 -0.69 0.78 -31.08
C LEU A 107 -0.62 2.29 -31.33
N LYS A 108 0.50 2.78 -31.86
CA LYS A 108 0.64 4.18 -32.30
C LYS A 108 -0.38 4.57 -33.36
N LYS A 109 -0.59 3.72 -34.38
CA LYS A 109 -1.64 3.94 -35.40
C LYS A 109 -3.06 3.98 -34.83
N LYS A 110 -3.32 3.21 -33.76
CA LYS A 110 -4.61 3.21 -33.05
C LYS A 110 -4.80 4.43 -32.14
N GLY A 111 -3.76 5.24 -31.92
CA GLY A 111 -3.82 6.43 -31.07
C GLY A 111 -4.06 6.09 -29.59
N VAL A 112 -3.47 5.00 -29.09
CA VAL A 112 -3.71 4.52 -27.70
C VAL A 112 -3.32 5.54 -26.63
N ASP A 113 -2.40 6.45 -26.96
CA ASP A 113 -1.92 7.56 -26.14
C ASP A 113 -2.96 8.67 -25.93
N SER A 114 -4.02 8.69 -26.74
CA SER A 114 -5.05 9.75 -26.77
C SER A 114 -6.48 9.21 -26.55
N ILE A 115 -6.62 7.99 -26.05
CA ILE A 115 -7.93 7.41 -25.71
C ILE A 115 -8.60 8.25 -24.62
N PRO A 116 -9.83 8.77 -24.82
CA PRO A 116 -10.52 9.58 -23.84
C PRO A 116 -10.60 8.93 -22.46
N GLY A 117 -10.08 9.59 -21.44
CA GLY A 117 -10.02 9.09 -20.06
C GLY A 117 -8.82 8.20 -19.71
N LEU A 118 -8.03 7.79 -20.71
CA LEU A 118 -6.84 6.96 -20.57
C LEU A 118 -5.62 7.58 -21.28
N GLU A 119 -5.69 8.88 -21.58
CA GLU A 119 -4.62 9.61 -22.26
C GLU A 119 -3.32 9.50 -21.45
N PHE A 120 -2.18 9.29 -22.11
CA PHE A 120 -0.91 9.15 -21.40
C PHE A 120 -0.56 10.42 -20.61
N ASP A 121 -0.86 11.60 -21.14
CA ASP A 121 -0.70 12.86 -20.42
C ASP A 121 -1.56 12.91 -19.14
N ARG A 122 -2.80 12.39 -19.20
CA ARG A 122 -3.69 12.30 -18.05
C ARG A 122 -3.10 11.41 -16.96
N TRP A 123 -2.56 10.24 -17.32
CA TRP A 123 -1.87 9.34 -16.40
C TRP A 123 -0.72 10.03 -15.65
N LEU A 124 0.08 10.82 -16.38
CA LEU A 124 1.24 11.50 -15.83
C LEU A 124 0.84 12.68 -14.93
N ASN A 125 -0.08 13.54 -15.37
CA ASN A 125 -0.26 14.86 -14.77
C ASN A 125 -1.53 15.05 -13.94
N THR A 126 -2.44 14.09 -13.92
CA THR A 126 -3.68 14.18 -13.13
C THR A 126 -3.49 13.47 -11.80
N PRO A 127 -3.81 14.10 -10.64
CA PRO A 127 -3.79 13.42 -9.36
C PRO A 127 -4.92 12.38 -9.27
N GLY A 128 -4.95 11.63 -8.17
CA GLY A 128 -6.03 10.70 -7.87
C GLY A 128 -5.83 9.27 -8.36
N TRP A 129 -6.89 8.46 -8.20
CA TRP A 129 -6.83 7.03 -8.40
C TRP A 129 -6.46 6.63 -9.84
N PRO A 130 -5.72 5.51 -10.06
CA PRO A 130 -5.41 5.03 -11.40
C PRO A 130 -6.70 4.76 -12.21
N PRO A 131 -6.81 5.26 -13.46
CA PRO A 131 -8.01 5.05 -14.29
C PRO A 131 -8.13 3.60 -14.81
N TYR A 132 -7.05 2.82 -14.77
CA TYR A 132 -7.04 1.39 -15.02
C TYR A 132 -6.40 0.65 -13.84
N LEU A 133 -6.95 -0.53 -13.53
CA LEU A 133 -6.41 -1.47 -12.57
C LEU A 133 -6.26 -2.84 -13.26
N PRO A 134 -5.10 -3.52 -13.16
CA PRO A 134 -4.95 -4.85 -13.73
C PRO A 134 -5.97 -5.86 -13.17
N ASP A 135 -6.32 -6.89 -13.94
CA ASP A 135 -7.12 -7.99 -13.43
C ASP A 135 -6.31 -8.79 -12.39
N LEU A 136 -6.91 -9.01 -11.21
CA LEU A 136 -6.30 -9.78 -10.12
C LEU A 136 -6.98 -11.14 -9.91
N SER A 137 -7.94 -11.51 -10.76
CA SER A 137 -8.62 -12.80 -10.69
C SER A 137 -7.69 -14.03 -10.66
N PRO A 138 -6.47 -14.02 -11.26
CA PRO A 138 -5.54 -15.15 -11.10
C PRO A 138 -5.09 -15.39 -9.65
N GLY A 139 -5.15 -14.35 -8.79
CA GLY A 139 -4.84 -14.42 -7.38
C GLY A 139 -5.98 -14.90 -6.47
N ASP A 140 -7.17 -15.16 -7.01
CA ASP A 140 -8.36 -15.55 -6.23
C ASP A 140 -8.13 -16.75 -5.33
N SER A 141 -7.34 -17.73 -5.80
CA SER A 141 -7.02 -18.93 -5.03
C SER A 141 -6.29 -18.63 -3.71
N LEU A 142 -5.59 -17.49 -3.65
CA LEU A 142 -4.89 -17.02 -2.45
C LEU A 142 -5.67 -15.93 -1.70
N MET A 143 -6.39 -15.06 -2.42
CA MET A 143 -7.12 -13.94 -1.84
C MET A 143 -8.45 -14.35 -1.18
N ARG A 144 -9.23 -15.22 -1.83
CA ARG A 144 -10.58 -15.57 -1.36
C ARG A 144 -10.61 -16.19 0.04
N PRO A 145 -9.71 -17.14 0.40
CA PRO A 145 -9.66 -17.66 1.77
C PRO A 145 -9.35 -16.57 2.82
N ALA A 146 -8.57 -15.55 2.45
CA ALA A 146 -8.26 -14.42 3.32
C ALA A 146 -9.44 -13.45 3.44
N ASP A 147 -10.19 -13.20 2.36
CA ASP A 147 -11.43 -12.43 2.38
C ASP A 147 -12.49 -13.08 3.28
N GLU A 148 -12.70 -14.40 3.09
CA GLU A 148 -13.64 -15.21 3.88
C GLU A 148 -13.27 -15.19 5.36
N LEU A 149 -11.99 -15.43 5.68
CA LEU A 149 -11.53 -15.40 7.07
C LEU A 149 -11.69 -14.03 7.71
N ALA A 150 -11.34 -12.95 7.01
CA ALA A 150 -11.53 -11.60 7.51
C ALA A 150 -13.01 -11.27 7.74
N GLN A 151 -13.91 -11.79 6.90
CA GLN A 151 -15.35 -11.66 7.10
C GLN A 151 -15.83 -12.39 8.36
N LEU A 152 -15.35 -13.59 8.62
CA LEU A 152 -15.67 -14.34 9.84
C LEU A 152 -15.24 -13.60 11.11
N TRP A 153 -14.08 -12.94 11.09
CA TRP A 153 -13.61 -12.15 12.23
C TRP A 153 -14.36 -10.83 12.46
N ALA A 154 -15.11 -10.35 11.47
CA ALA A 154 -15.92 -9.15 11.57
C ALA A 154 -17.33 -9.38 12.11
N THR A 155 -17.73 -10.64 12.37
CA THR A 155 -19.07 -10.95 12.90
C THR A 155 -19.14 -10.76 14.42
N ALA A 156 -20.33 -10.39 14.91
CA ALA A 156 -20.57 -10.23 16.36
C ALA A 156 -20.50 -11.56 17.11
N GLU A 157 -21.03 -12.62 16.51
CA GLU A 157 -20.91 -14.00 17.00
C GLU A 157 -19.92 -14.76 16.14
N LEU A 158 -18.80 -15.19 16.74
CA LEU A 158 -17.75 -15.92 16.04
C LEU A 158 -18.15 -17.39 15.87
N ASP A 159 -18.20 -17.85 14.63
CA ASP A 159 -18.26 -19.28 14.32
C ASP A 159 -16.84 -19.87 14.35
N GLN A 160 -16.44 -20.38 15.51
CA GLN A 160 -15.10 -20.94 15.69
C GLN A 160 -14.84 -22.13 14.73
N ARG A 161 -15.88 -22.92 14.39
CA ARG A 161 -15.70 -24.05 13.47
C ARG A 161 -15.38 -23.57 12.06
N ALA A 162 -16.07 -22.52 11.60
CA ALA A 162 -15.78 -21.90 10.30
C ALA A 162 -14.39 -21.23 10.28
N ILE A 163 -14.00 -20.57 11.37
CA ILE A 163 -12.67 -19.95 11.51
C ILE A 163 -11.57 -21.01 11.47
N ASP A 164 -11.71 -22.09 12.22
CA ASP A 164 -10.72 -23.18 12.29
C ASP A 164 -10.61 -23.97 10.98
N ALA A 165 -11.68 -23.98 10.17
CA ALA A 165 -11.67 -24.60 8.85
C ALA A 165 -10.73 -23.88 7.85
N VAL A 166 -10.46 -22.58 8.07
CA VAL A 166 -9.51 -21.81 7.23
C VAL A 166 -8.11 -21.86 7.86
N SER A 167 -7.35 -22.89 7.49
CA SER A 167 -5.96 -23.01 7.97
C SER A 167 -5.05 -21.97 7.32
N ILE A 168 -4.53 -21.06 8.14
CA ILE A 168 -3.54 -20.07 7.69
C ILE A 168 -2.10 -20.62 7.72
N SER A 169 -1.85 -21.86 8.17
CA SER A 169 -0.48 -22.36 8.42
C SER A 169 0.40 -22.34 7.18
N ALA A 170 -0.18 -22.61 6.00
CA ALA A 170 0.50 -22.59 4.71
C ALA A 170 0.66 -21.18 4.10
N TRP A 171 0.02 -20.16 4.69
CA TRP A 171 0.05 -18.81 4.13
C TRP A 171 1.42 -18.17 4.27
N LYS A 172 1.94 -17.69 3.14
CA LYS A 172 3.16 -16.89 3.06
C LYS A 172 2.87 -15.43 3.48
N THR A 173 3.93 -14.65 3.63
CA THR A 173 3.87 -13.26 4.11
C THR A 173 2.82 -12.42 3.41
N TYR A 174 2.81 -12.34 2.07
CA TYR A 174 1.85 -11.47 1.38
C TYR A 174 0.39 -11.90 1.52
N GLN A 175 0.12 -13.20 1.70
CA GLN A 175 -1.24 -13.66 1.97
C GLN A 175 -1.69 -13.28 3.40
N LEU A 176 -0.78 -13.33 4.38
CA LEU A 176 -1.04 -12.84 5.74
C LEU A 176 -1.22 -11.32 5.76
N VAL A 177 -0.40 -10.59 5.00
CA VAL A 177 -0.49 -9.14 4.80
C VAL A 177 -1.85 -8.79 4.20
N TYR A 178 -2.25 -9.46 3.11
CA TYR A 178 -3.55 -9.28 2.48
C TYR A 178 -4.71 -9.56 3.46
N PHE A 179 -4.64 -10.65 4.21
CA PHE A 179 -5.62 -10.96 5.25
C PHE A 179 -5.76 -9.82 6.27
N LEU A 180 -4.64 -9.26 6.75
CA LEU A 180 -4.69 -8.14 7.69
C LEU A 180 -5.20 -6.86 7.06
N ASP A 181 -4.90 -6.60 5.78
CA ASP A 181 -5.49 -5.47 5.06
C ASP A 181 -7.03 -5.59 5.03
N LYS A 182 -7.56 -6.79 4.84
CA LYS A 182 -9.02 -7.04 4.89
C LYS A 182 -9.60 -6.88 6.29
N VAL A 183 -8.90 -7.36 7.33
CA VAL A 183 -9.31 -7.15 8.72
C VAL A 183 -9.28 -5.65 9.07
N LEU A 184 -8.27 -4.91 8.61
CA LEU A 184 -8.14 -3.47 8.81
C LEU A 184 -9.25 -2.68 8.11
N GLN A 185 -9.64 -3.08 6.90
CA GLN A 185 -10.78 -2.49 6.19
C GLN A 185 -12.09 -2.69 6.96
N LYS A 186 -12.29 -3.88 7.55
CA LYS A 186 -13.48 -4.21 8.35
C LYS A 186 -13.47 -3.65 9.77
N SER A 187 -12.32 -3.14 10.24
CA SER A 187 -12.19 -2.57 11.58
C SER A 187 -12.94 -1.22 11.70
N PRO A 188 -13.51 -0.89 12.88
CA PRO A 188 -13.45 -1.65 14.13
C PRO A 188 -14.29 -2.94 14.09
N LEU A 189 -13.69 -4.02 14.58
CA LEU A 189 -14.32 -5.31 14.80
C LEU A 189 -15.15 -5.28 16.10
N PRO A 190 -16.09 -6.21 16.26
CA PRO A 190 -16.82 -6.40 17.52
C PRO A 190 -15.91 -6.60 18.74
N ALA A 191 -16.40 -6.16 19.91
CA ALA A 191 -15.63 -6.19 21.15
C ALA A 191 -15.09 -7.60 21.47
N GLY A 192 -13.79 -7.68 21.78
CA GLY A 192 -13.11 -8.94 22.07
C GLY A 192 -12.60 -9.70 20.84
N ASN A 193 -13.04 -9.38 19.62
CA ASN A 193 -12.59 -10.10 18.42
C ASN A 193 -11.11 -9.86 18.11
N VAL A 194 -10.58 -8.65 18.29
CA VAL A 194 -9.14 -8.38 18.09
C VAL A 194 -8.28 -9.21 19.03
N LYS A 195 -8.68 -9.32 20.31
CA LYS A 195 -7.98 -10.15 21.30
C LYS A 195 -7.95 -11.62 20.88
N ARG A 196 -9.12 -12.18 20.56
CA ARG A 196 -9.23 -13.57 20.09
C ARG A 196 -8.44 -13.81 18.81
N LEU A 197 -8.52 -12.91 17.84
CA LEU A 197 -7.76 -12.99 16.59
C LEU A 197 -6.25 -13.00 16.87
N GLY A 198 -5.79 -12.14 17.78
CA GLY A 198 -4.39 -12.10 18.20
C GLY A 198 -3.93 -13.37 18.90
N GLU A 199 -4.78 -13.98 19.73
CA GLU A 199 -4.54 -15.27 20.42
C GLU A 199 -4.53 -16.44 19.43
N THR A 200 -5.49 -16.50 18.50
CA THR A 200 -5.59 -17.55 17.47
C THR A 200 -4.39 -17.51 16.52
N TYR A 201 -3.93 -16.31 16.14
CA TYR A 201 -2.87 -16.14 15.15
C TYR A 201 -1.63 -15.46 15.75
N ALA A 202 -1.02 -16.09 16.75
CA ALA A 202 0.21 -15.62 17.38
C ALA A 202 1.35 -15.32 16.38
N LYS A 203 1.42 -16.04 15.25
CA LYS A 203 2.41 -15.78 14.19
C LYS A 203 2.27 -14.43 13.50
N VAL A 204 1.08 -13.82 13.61
CA VAL A 204 0.78 -12.49 13.10
C VAL A 204 0.92 -11.46 14.22
N SER A 205 0.22 -11.67 15.34
CA SER A 205 0.18 -10.69 16.44
C SER A 205 1.51 -10.51 17.18
N ASN A 206 2.42 -11.50 17.09
CA ASN A 206 3.77 -11.45 17.65
C ASN A 206 4.86 -11.50 16.56
N SER A 207 4.50 -11.21 15.31
CA SER A 207 5.44 -11.27 14.20
C SER A 207 6.57 -10.24 14.33
N GLN A 208 7.77 -10.61 13.87
CA GLN A 208 8.89 -9.66 13.70
C GLN A 208 8.92 -9.07 12.29
N ASN A 209 8.04 -9.52 11.38
CA ASN A 209 7.95 -8.97 10.03
C ASN A 209 7.31 -7.57 10.07
N ALA A 210 8.01 -6.55 9.55
CA ALA A 210 7.58 -5.17 9.62
C ALA A 210 6.24 -4.89 8.92
N GLU A 211 5.93 -5.56 7.80
CA GLU A 211 4.66 -5.39 7.09
C GLU A 211 3.48 -5.93 7.90
N LEU A 212 3.69 -7.04 8.63
CA LEU A 212 2.69 -7.60 9.54
C LEU A 212 2.54 -6.74 10.80
N ARG A 213 3.65 -6.23 11.37
CA ARG A 213 3.63 -5.33 12.54
C ARG A 213 2.92 -4.02 12.24
N LEU A 214 3.13 -3.43 11.06
CA LEU A 214 2.42 -2.22 10.62
C LEU A 214 0.91 -2.46 10.65
N ARG A 215 0.44 -3.50 9.96
CA ARG A 215 -1.00 -3.79 9.83
C ARG A 215 -1.63 -4.21 11.14
N TRP A 216 -0.91 -5.02 11.94
CA TRP A 216 -1.34 -5.35 13.29
C TRP A 216 -1.50 -4.09 14.15
N GLY A 217 -0.50 -3.19 14.14
CA GLY A 217 -0.57 -1.93 14.86
C GLY A 217 -1.73 -1.05 14.41
N GLN A 218 -2.00 -0.96 13.11
CA GLN A 218 -3.16 -0.22 12.60
C GLN A 218 -4.49 -0.85 13.03
N ILE A 219 -4.61 -2.19 13.04
CA ILE A 219 -5.79 -2.90 13.55
C ILE A 219 -5.96 -2.59 15.04
N VAL A 220 -4.90 -2.74 15.84
CA VAL A 220 -4.90 -2.44 17.29
C VAL A 220 -5.41 -1.02 17.55
N LEU A 221 -4.87 -0.03 16.83
CA LEU A 221 -5.24 1.39 17.00
C LEU A 221 -6.67 1.69 16.53
N LYS A 222 -7.09 1.15 15.38
CA LYS A 222 -8.43 1.37 14.83
C LYS A 222 -9.54 0.73 15.67
N ASN A 223 -9.18 -0.26 16.49
CA ASN A 223 -10.08 -0.95 17.41
C ASN A 223 -9.94 -0.49 18.88
N ASP A 224 -9.09 0.49 19.17
CA ASP A 224 -8.72 0.91 20.54
C ASP A 224 -8.37 -0.27 21.46
N HIS A 225 -7.63 -1.26 20.94
CA HIS A 225 -7.25 -2.45 21.70
C HIS A 225 -6.01 -2.16 22.57
N GLN A 226 -6.24 -1.45 23.69
CA GLN A 226 -5.18 -0.91 24.55
C GLN A 226 -4.20 -1.96 25.12
N GLU A 227 -4.66 -3.21 25.32
CA GLU A 227 -3.81 -4.33 25.76
C GLU A 227 -2.58 -4.53 24.85
N ASP A 228 -2.66 -4.17 23.57
CA ASP A 228 -1.59 -4.33 22.58
C ASP A 228 -0.91 -3.00 22.18
N PHE A 229 -1.22 -1.86 22.82
CA PHE A 229 -0.57 -0.57 22.52
C PHE A 229 0.95 -0.62 22.71
N TRP A 230 1.44 -1.42 23.64
CA TRP A 230 2.88 -1.62 23.84
C TRP A 230 3.57 -2.20 22.61
N LYS A 231 2.89 -3.04 21.80
CA LYS A 231 3.45 -3.59 20.55
C LYS A 231 3.64 -2.52 19.49
N VAL A 232 2.71 -1.56 19.43
CA VAL A 232 2.83 -0.39 18.54
C VAL A 232 4.03 0.46 18.93
N LYS A 233 4.18 0.75 20.22
CA LYS A 233 5.32 1.50 20.77
C LYS A 233 6.65 0.79 20.51
N GLU A 234 6.73 -0.50 20.82
CA GLU A 234 7.93 -1.30 20.56
C GLU A 234 8.31 -1.29 19.08
N PHE A 235 7.33 -1.41 18.17
CA PHE A 235 7.60 -1.36 16.74
C PHE A 235 8.15 0.01 16.31
N LEU A 236 7.55 1.10 16.77
CA LEU A 236 8.02 2.47 16.50
C LEU A 236 9.38 2.80 17.15
N GLN A 237 9.76 2.10 18.22
CA GLN A 237 11.10 2.22 18.82
C GLN A 237 12.16 1.44 18.05
N SER A 238 11.77 0.39 17.32
CA SER A 238 12.72 -0.49 16.63
C SER A 238 13.18 -0.01 15.25
N GLN A 239 12.52 0.99 14.66
CA GLN A 239 12.80 1.46 13.30
C GLN A 239 12.26 2.90 13.07
N GLY A 240 12.73 3.58 12.01
CA GLY A 240 12.31 4.95 11.66
C GLY A 240 11.83 5.16 10.22
N LYS A 241 11.50 4.09 9.47
CA LYS A 241 11.06 4.18 8.08
C LYS A 241 9.69 4.87 7.99
N GLN A 242 9.61 5.94 7.21
CA GLN A 242 8.38 6.73 7.03
C GLN A 242 7.15 5.87 6.69
N LYS A 243 7.32 4.87 5.81
CA LYS A 243 6.29 3.87 5.43
C LYS A 243 5.57 3.25 6.63
N TYR A 244 6.27 3.00 7.73
CA TYR A 244 5.68 2.39 8.93
C TYR A 244 5.33 3.43 9.98
N THR A 245 6.20 4.42 10.15
CA THR A 245 6.10 5.44 11.19
C THR A 245 4.90 6.35 10.98
N LEU A 246 4.78 6.98 9.80
CA LEU A 246 3.77 8.02 9.58
C LEU A 246 2.34 7.48 9.68
N PRO A 247 1.99 6.32 9.07
CA PRO A 247 0.63 5.79 9.18
C PRO A 247 0.23 5.45 10.62
N LEU A 248 1.17 4.97 11.45
CA LEU A 248 0.88 4.67 12.86
C LEU A 248 0.70 5.94 13.69
N TYR A 249 1.49 6.99 13.45
CA TYR A 249 1.27 8.29 14.10
C TYR A 249 -0.08 8.91 13.71
N HIS A 250 -0.45 8.87 12.43
CA HIS A 250 -1.78 9.30 12.00
C HIS A 250 -2.89 8.48 12.66
N ALA A 251 -2.76 7.15 12.72
CA ALA A 251 -3.74 6.27 13.35
C ALA A 251 -3.89 6.58 14.85
N MET A 252 -2.77 6.77 15.57
CA MET A 252 -2.78 7.15 16.98
C MET A 252 -3.44 8.51 17.22
N MET A 253 -3.14 9.51 16.38
CA MET A 253 -3.68 10.87 16.54
C MET A 253 -5.18 10.95 16.20
N ARG A 254 -5.67 10.12 15.26
CA ARG A 254 -7.09 9.97 14.95
C ARG A 254 -7.86 9.16 16.01
N GLY A 255 -7.16 8.39 16.85
CA GLY A 255 -7.74 7.59 17.92
C GLY A 255 -8.15 8.39 19.17
N GLY A 256 -8.49 7.64 20.23
CA GLY A 256 -8.86 8.18 21.53
C GLY A 256 -7.69 8.78 22.32
N GLU A 257 -7.98 9.27 23.53
CA GLU A 257 -6.99 9.94 24.39
C GLU A 257 -5.76 9.06 24.69
N ALA A 258 -5.97 7.78 24.99
CA ALA A 258 -4.89 6.83 25.25
C ALA A 258 -3.96 6.66 24.03
N ALA A 259 -4.52 6.61 22.81
CA ALA A 259 -3.72 6.50 21.59
C ALA A 259 -2.94 7.79 21.30
N ARG A 260 -3.54 8.95 21.53
CA ARG A 260 -2.86 10.25 21.41
C ARG A 260 -1.73 10.41 22.44
N ALA A 261 -1.93 9.95 23.67
CA ALA A 261 -0.89 9.90 24.69
C ALA A 261 0.26 8.99 24.27
N LEU A 262 -0.06 7.79 23.76
CA LEU A 262 0.92 6.85 23.21
C LEU A 262 1.78 7.49 22.12
N ALA A 263 1.19 8.25 21.18
CA ALA A 263 1.93 8.97 20.16
C ALA A 263 2.93 9.96 20.76
N LYS A 264 2.47 10.84 21.65
CA LYS A 264 3.32 11.88 22.26
C LYS A 264 4.47 11.27 23.07
N GLU A 265 4.18 10.26 23.88
CA GLU A 265 5.19 9.55 24.66
C GLU A 265 6.21 8.83 23.79
N THR A 266 5.73 8.11 22.77
CA THR A 266 6.60 7.37 21.85
C THR A 266 7.51 8.33 21.09
N PHE A 267 6.97 9.45 20.61
CA PHE A 267 7.75 10.45 19.90
C PHE A 267 8.80 11.11 20.79
N ALA A 268 8.44 11.50 22.02
CA ALA A 268 9.39 12.04 22.98
C ALA A 268 10.56 11.07 23.27
N ALA A 269 10.28 9.76 23.29
CA ALA A 269 11.29 8.74 23.54
C ALA A 269 12.20 8.43 22.32
N THR A 270 11.72 8.65 21.10
CA THR A 270 12.44 8.24 19.88
C THR A 270 12.96 9.39 19.03
N ALA A 271 12.51 10.63 19.25
CA ALA A 271 12.83 11.78 18.40
C ALA A 271 14.35 11.99 18.17
N SER A 272 15.20 11.76 19.17
CA SER A 272 16.66 11.90 19.04
C SER A 272 17.34 10.81 18.21
N GLN A 273 16.64 9.71 17.93
CA GLN A 273 17.14 8.55 17.18
C GLN A 273 16.61 8.52 15.74
N LEU A 274 15.60 9.33 15.43
CA LEU A 274 14.97 9.40 14.11
C LEU A 274 15.74 10.35 13.19
N HIS A 275 15.67 10.08 11.88
CA HIS A 275 16.15 11.01 10.87
C HIS A 275 15.38 12.34 10.95
N SER A 276 16.05 13.48 10.69
CA SER A 276 15.48 14.84 10.83
C SER A 276 14.15 15.01 10.10
N ASN A 277 14.03 14.46 8.89
CA ASN A 277 12.80 14.56 8.11
C ASN A 277 11.65 13.79 8.76
N VAL A 278 11.93 12.61 9.33
CA VAL A 278 10.93 11.82 10.05
C VAL A 278 10.48 12.56 11.30
N VAL A 279 11.42 13.19 12.03
CA VAL A 279 11.11 14.06 13.17
C VAL A 279 10.19 15.20 12.73
N HIS A 280 10.50 15.87 11.62
CA HIS A 280 9.69 16.97 11.08
C HIS A 280 8.25 16.53 10.76
N TYR A 281 8.07 15.43 10.02
CA TYR A 281 6.74 14.93 9.69
C TYR A 281 5.97 14.48 10.92
N VAL A 282 6.60 13.75 11.84
CA VAL A 282 5.92 13.31 13.07
C VAL A 282 5.51 14.52 13.92
N GLN A 283 6.35 15.56 14.01
CA GLN A 283 6.01 16.82 14.69
C GLN A 283 4.76 17.47 14.11
N GLN A 284 4.65 17.54 12.77
CA GLN A 284 3.45 18.08 12.11
C GLN A 284 2.19 17.26 12.45
N ILE A 285 2.33 15.92 12.55
CA ILE A 285 1.22 15.03 12.89
C ILE A 285 0.79 15.17 14.35
N VAL A 286 1.74 15.28 15.29
CA VAL A 286 1.45 15.36 16.73
C VAL A 286 1.14 16.77 17.23
N ALA A 287 1.41 17.79 16.40
CA ALA A 287 1.10 19.17 16.72
C ALA A 287 -0.39 19.34 17.07
N PRO A 288 -0.74 20.23 18.02
CA PRO A 288 -2.13 20.57 18.27
C PRO A 288 -2.74 21.08 16.95
N THR A 289 -3.85 20.49 16.52
CA THR A 289 -4.67 21.07 15.46
C THR A 289 -5.09 22.46 15.96
N GLY A 290 -4.76 23.51 15.21
CA GLY A 290 -4.84 24.90 15.65
C GLY A 290 -6.16 25.21 16.37
N THR A 291 -6.02 25.90 17.51
CA THR A 291 -7.09 26.59 18.23
C THR A 291 -7.80 27.62 17.37
#